data_AF-A0A3M8G325-F1
#
_entry.id   AF-A0A3M8G325-F1
#
_cell.length_a   1.000
_cell.length_b   1.000
_cell.length_c   1.000
_cell.angle_alpha   90.00
_cell.angle_beta   90.00
_cell.angle_gamma   90.00
#
_symmetry.space_group_name_H-M   'P 1'
#
loop_
_entity.id
_entity.type
_entity.pdbx_description
1 polymer ?
#
loop_
_entity_poly.entity_id
_entity_poly.type
_entity_poly.pdbx_seq_one_letter_code
_entity_poly.pdbx_strand_id
1 'polypeptide(L)'
;MKKICLIAISFLFHLPQVAQAQHEDFTTFLEKFRQDEAFQKSRLVDSVRVVYATGDFLEQKNGHFLPEMDRLLVSKENWIFEALTFQENTIEEVELVEPKLIRFQIIGVDNGIFITCWFLSIQNKWHLKGYVDDST
;
A
#
# COMPACT_ATOMS: atom_id res chain seq x y z
N MET A 1 17.50 -74.62 1.21
CA MET A 1 16.42 -73.69 0.76
C MET A 1 16.72 -72.31 1.33
N LYS A 2 17.19 -71.35 0.51
CA LYS A 2 17.55 -70.00 0.95
C LYS A 2 16.38 -69.05 0.70
N LYS A 3 15.87 -68.40 1.75
CA LYS A 3 14.85 -67.35 1.65
C LYS A 3 15.56 -66.03 1.35
N ILE A 4 15.24 -65.40 0.22
CA ILE A 4 15.70 -64.07 -0.14
C ILE A 4 14.61 -63.09 0.31
N CYS A 5 14.92 -62.25 1.30
CA CYS A 5 14.11 -61.09 1.64
C CYS A 5 14.38 -59.97 0.62
N LEU A 6 13.36 -59.58 -0.16
CA LEU A 6 13.38 -58.33 -0.90
C LEU A 6 13.00 -57.19 0.06
N ILE A 7 13.92 -56.27 0.30
CA ILE A 7 13.64 -54.99 0.96
C ILE A 7 13.26 -54.01 -0.15
N ALA A 8 11.97 -53.65 -0.21
CA ALA A 8 11.50 -52.56 -1.04
C ALA A 8 11.88 -51.23 -0.36
N ILE A 9 12.85 -50.50 -0.94
CA ILE A 9 13.21 -49.15 -0.50
C ILE A 9 12.25 -48.18 -1.19
N SER A 10 11.21 -47.77 -0.46
CA SER A 10 10.31 -46.70 -0.86
C SER A 10 11.03 -45.35 -0.72
N PHE A 11 11.58 -44.82 -1.81
CA PHE A 11 12.01 -43.42 -1.85
C PHE A 11 10.77 -42.52 -1.86
N LEU A 12 10.37 -42.06 -0.67
CA LEU A 12 9.43 -40.96 -0.49
C LEU A 12 10.12 -39.67 -0.92
N PHE A 13 9.91 -39.25 -2.16
CA PHE A 13 10.17 -37.88 -2.59
C PHE A 13 9.27 -36.93 -1.78
N HIS A 14 9.82 -36.36 -0.70
CA HIS A 14 9.23 -35.19 -0.07
C HIS A 14 9.54 -33.98 -0.96
N LEU A 15 8.61 -33.66 -1.87
CA LEU A 15 8.55 -32.32 -2.45
C LEU A 15 8.37 -31.33 -1.29
N PRO A 16 9.22 -30.30 -1.15
CA PRO A 16 8.93 -29.23 -0.21
C PRO A 16 7.59 -28.63 -0.61
N GLN A 17 6.59 -28.73 0.29
CA GLN A 17 5.37 -27.96 0.17
C GLN A 17 5.81 -26.49 0.08
N VAL A 18 5.66 -25.90 -1.10
CA VAL A 18 5.67 -24.45 -1.24
C VAL A 18 4.50 -23.98 -0.40
N ALA A 19 4.77 -23.54 0.83
CA ALA A 19 3.77 -22.91 1.67
C ALA A 19 3.16 -21.80 0.81
N GLN A 20 1.88 -21.95 0.43
CA GLN A 20 1.15 -20.87 -0.21
C GLN A 20 1.20 -19.72 0.76
N ALA A 21 2.05 -18.72 0.49
CA ALA A 21 2.23 -17.59 1.35
C ALA A 21 0.85 -16.95 1.52
N GLN A 22 0.31 -17.03 2.73
CA GLN A 22 -0.97 -16.42 3.08
C GLN A 22 -0.92 -14.95 2.65
N HIS A 23 -1.94 -14.51 1.93
CA HIS A 23 -2.07 -13.13 1.50
C HIS A 23 -2.17 -12.24 2.74
N GLU A 24 -1.33 -11.21 2.82
CA GLU A 24 -1.31 -10.28 3.94
C GLU A 24 -2.66 -9.57 4.06
N ASP A 25 -3.26 -9.63 5.24
CA ASP A 25 -4.49 -8.88 5.55
C ASP A 25 -4.23 -7.37 5.47
N PHE A 26 -5.08 -6.65 4.75
CA PHE A 26 -4.85 -5.23 4.48
C PHE A 26 -5.01 -4.37 5.74
N THR A 27 -6.00 -4.66 6.58
CA THR A 27 -6.26 -3.90 7.82
C THR A 27 -5.08 -4.00 8.78
N THR A 28 -4.59 -5.22 9.01
CA THR A 28 -3.42 -5.49 9.85
C THR A 28 -2.17 -4.82 9.29
N PHE A 29 -1.98 -4.87 7.97
CA PHE A 29 -0.90 -4.16 7.29
C PHE A 29 -0.99 -2.65 7.53
N LEU A 30 -2.16 -2.04 7.30
CA LEU A 30 -2.38 -0.60 7.37
C LEU A 30 -2.16 -0.07 8.80
N GLU A 31 -2.64 -0.80 9.79
CA GLU A 31 -2.41 -0.50 11.21
C GLU A 31 -0.93 -0.35 11.54
N LYS A 32 -0.11 -1.28 11.06
CA LYS A 32 1.34 -1.21 11.27
C LYS A 32 1.98 -0.13 10.39
N PHE A 33 1.55 -0.01 9.14
CA PHE A 33 2.10 0.93 8.15
C PHE A 33 2.00 2.39 8.60
N ARG A 34 0.93 2.77 9.31
CA ARG A 34 0.74 4.15 9.78
C ARG A 34 1.45 4.50 11.09
N GLN A 35 2.05 3.53 11.78
CA GLN A 35 2.65 3.72 13.12
C GLN A 35 4.16 3.45 13.16
N ASP A 36 4.66 2.60 12.27
CA ASP A 36 6.06 2.15 12.28
C ASP A 36 6.78 2.70 11.05
N GLU A 37 7.64 3.69 11.24
CA GLU A 37 8.41 4.35 10.18
C GLU A 37 9.28 3.36 9.40
N ALA A 38 10.00 2.47 10.10
CA ALA A 38 10.87 1.50 9.46
C ALA A 38 10.06 0.51 8.63
N PHE A 39 8.91 0.08 9.13
CA PHE A 39 7.98 -0.77 8.39
C PHE A 39 7.37 -0.03 7.20
N GLN A 40 6.93 1.22 7.38
CA GLN A 40 6.38 2.05 6.31
C GLN A 40 7.39 2.16 5.17
N LYS A 41 8.62 2.57 5.49
CA LYS A 41 9.72 2.66 4.54
C LYS A 41 9.97 1.32 3.88
N SER A 42 9.94 0.20 4.61
CA SER A 42 10.14 -1.14 4.02
C SER A 42 9.08 -1.52 2.98
N ARG A 43 7.86 -0.98 3.10
CA ARG A 43 6.69 -1.26 2.28
C ARG A 43 6.38 -0.17 1.26
N LEU A 44 7.38 0.54 0.80
CA LEU A 44 7.27 1.38 -0.40
C LEU A 44 7.68 0.56 -1.63
N VAL A 45 7.05 0.84 -2.76
CA VAL A 45 7.67 0.49 -4.05
C VAL A 45 8.91 1.37 -4.28
N ASP A 46 9.78 1.01 -5.23
CA ASP A 46 11.06 1.72 -5.46
C ASP A 46 10.88 3.21 -5.76
N SER A 47 9.74 3.60 -6.34
CA SER A 47 9.38 5.00 -6.58
C SER A 47 7.87 5.21 -6.37
N VAL A 48 7.53 5.93 -5.31
CA VAL A 48 6.15 6.28 -4.96
C VAL A 48 5.75 7.52 -5.74
N ARG A 49 4.57 7.50 -6.37
CA ARG A 49 4.00 8.71 -6.97
C ARG A 49 3.38 9.57 -5.88
N VAL A 50 3.87 10.79 -5.72
CA VAL A 50 3.34 11.76 -4.77
C VAL A 50 2.70 12.91 -5.55
N VAL A 51 1.51 13.34 -5.13
CA VAL A 51 0.81 14.51 -5.67
C VAL A 51 0.34 15.36 -4.50
N TYR A 52 0.54 16.67 -4.57
CA TYR A 52 0.15 17.60 -3.51
C TYR A 52 -0.18 18.97 -4.10
N ALA A 53 -1.01 19.73 -3.40
CA ALA A 53 -1.28 21.12 -3.74
C ALA A 53 -0.04 22.00 -3.47
N THR A 54 0.34 22.83 -4.43
CA THR A 54 1.51 23.73 -4.33
C THR A 54 1.23 24.99 -3.51
N GLY A 55 -0.04 25.28 -3.22
CA GLY A 55 -0.50 26.53 -2.63
C GLY A 55 -0.86 27.61 -3.66
N ASP A 56 -0.50 27.40 -4.94
CA ASP A 56 -0.93 28.24 -6.05
C ASP A 56 -2.30 27.79 -6.59
N PHE A 57 -2.98 28.70 -7.29
CA PHE A 57 -4.30 28.45 -7.88
C PHE A 57 -4.30 28.78 -9.36
N LEU A 58 -4.82 27.86 -10.17
CA LEU A 58 -5.02 28.04 -11.60
C LEU A 58 -6.42 28.57 -11.89
N GLU A 59 -6.51 29.70 -12.59
CA GLU A 59 -7.76 30.23 -13.11
C GLU A 59 -8.25 29.37 -14.29
N GLN A 60 -9.44 28.81 -14.16
CA GLN A 60 -10.13 28.09 -15.21
C GLN A 60 -10.86 29.05 -16.15
N LYS A 61 -11.15 28.60 -17.38
CA LYS A 61 -11.85 29.40 -18.40
C LYS A 61 -13.24 29.89 -17.99
N ASN A 62 -13.84 29.28 -16.97
CA ASN A 62 -15.14 29.68 -16.39
C ASN A 62 -14.97 30.66 -15.20
N GLY A 63 -13.76 31.12 -14.91
CA GLY A 63 -13.45 32.02 -13.79
C GLY A 63 -13.33 31.34 -12.42
N HIS A 64 -13.40 30.00 -12.36
CA HIS A 64 -13.16 29.25 -11.13
C HIS A 64 -11.67 29.02 -10.90
N PHE A 65 -11.25 28.94 -9.64
CA PHE A 65 -9.87 28.66 -9.27
C PHE A 65 -9.77 27.23 -8.73
N LEU A 66 -8.81 26.44 -9.22
CA LEU A 66 -8.44 25.15 -8.62
C LEU A 66 -7.00 25.19 -8.11
N PRO A 67 -6.67 24.47 -7.03
CA PRO A 67 -5.29 24.32 -6.60
C PRO A 67 -4.42 23.77 -7.74
N GLU A 68 -3.24 24.35 -7.92
CA GLU A 68 -2.22 23.78 -8.78
C GLU A 68 -1.58 22.58 -8.07
N MET A 69 -1.58 21.44 -8.76
CA MET A 69 -1.12 20.17 -8.20
C MET A 69 0.22 19.79 -8.81
N ASP A 70 1.22 19.58 -7.96
CA ASP A 70 2.53 19.07 -8.37
C ASP A 70 2.58 17.54 -8.32
N ARG A 71 3.47 16.96 -9.12
CA ARG A 71 3.65 15.50 -9.20
C ARG A 71 5.11 15.13 -9.12
N LEU A 72 5.45 14.30 -8.14
CA LEU A 72 6.81 13.82 -7.92
C LEU A 72 6.87 12.29 -7.90
N LEU A 73 8.03 11.76 -8.27
CA LEU A 73 8.40 10.38 -7.97
C LEU A 73 9.40 10.42 -6.82
N VAL A 74 8.99 9.93 -5.66
CA VAL A 74 9.81 9.88 -4.46
C VAL A 74 10.40 8.49 -4.32
N SER A 75 11.72 8.40 -4.31
CA SER A 75 12.40 7.13 -4.08
C SER A 75 12.25 6.69 -2.62
N LYS A 76 12.42 5.39 -2.39
CA LYS A 76 12.35 4.81 -1.05
C LYS A 76 13.29 5.51 -0.06
N GLU A 77 14.48 5.93 -0.49
CA GLU A 77 15.49 6.58 0.34
C GLU A 77 15.05 7.97 0.80
N ASN A 78 14.42 8.72 -0.12
CA ASN A 78 13.97 10.10 0.06
C ASN A 78 12.57 10.22 0.66
N TRP A 79 11.90 9.08 0.91
CA TRP A 79 10.60 9.07 1.57
C TRP A 79 10.71 9.61 3.00
N ILE A 80 9.86 10.58 3.30
CA ILE A 80 9.64 11.10 4.64
C ILE A 80 8.44 10.35 5.21
N PHE A 81 8.54 9.93 6.48
CA PHE A 81 7.45 9.22 7.13
C PHE A 81 6.17 10.06 7.16
N GLU A 82 5.09 9.48 6.65
CA GLU A 82 3.77 10.10 6.69
C GLU A 82 2.89 9.33 7.68
N ALA A 83 2.58 9.98 8.80
CA ALA A 83 1.62 9.44 9.75
C ALA A 83 0.22 9.55 9.13
N LEU A 84 -0.28 8.45 8.55
CA LEU A 84 -1.66 8.31 8.08
C LEU A 84 -2.60 8.19 9.29
N THR A 85 -2.59 9.21 10.13
CA THR A 85 -3.27 9.25 11.43
C THR A 85 -4.69 9.75 11.32
N PHE A 86 -5.55 9.14 12.13
CA PHE A 86 -6.89 9.62 12.39
C PHE A 86 -6.86 10.98 13.06
N GLN A 87 -7.67 11.90 12.54
CA GLN A 87 -8.15 13.02 13.33
C GLN A 87 -9.59 12.74 13.74
N GLU A 88 -10.02 13.24 14.90
CA GLU A 88 -11.46 13.34 15.19
C GLU A 88 -12.13 14.02 13.99
N ASN A 89 -13.22 13.44 13.48
CA ASN A 89 -13.92 13.88 12.26
C ASN A 89 -13.24 13.50 10.94
N THR A 90 -12.74 12.27 10.82
CA THR A 90 -12.34 11.68 9.52
C THR A 90 -13.09 10.38 9.25
N ILE A 91 -13.36 10.10 7.97
CA ILE A 91 -13.94 8.87 7.44
C ILE A 91 -12.85 8.14 6.66
N GLU A 92 -12.71 6.84 6.89
CA GLU A 92 -11.83 5.97 6.12
C GLU A 92 -12.63 5.15 5.11
N GLU A 93 -12.19 5.14 3.86
CA GLU A 93 -12.76 4.28 2.82
C GLU A 93 -11.68 3.38 2.22
N VAL A 94 -12.02 2.10 2.06
CA VAL A 94 -11.15 1.10 1.42
C VAL A 94 -11.89 0.49 0.25
N GLU A 95 -11.32 0.58 -0.94
CA GLU A 95 -11.85 -0.02 -2.16
C GLU A 95 -10.82 -0.96 -2.79
N LEU A 96 -11.21 -2.19 -3.09
CA LEU A 96 -10.45 -3.08 -3.95
C LEU A 96 -10.70 -2.70 -5.42
N VAL A 97 -9.76 -1.96 -6.01
CA VAL A 97 -9.87 -1.46 -7.40
C VAL A 97 -9.55 -2.57 -8.41
N GLU A 98 -8.54 -3.37 -8.11
CA GLU A 98 -8.11 -4.53 -8.91
C GLU A 98 -7.66 -5.65 -7.96
N PRO A 99 -7.50 -6.92 -8.40
CA PRO A 99 -7.13 -8.03 -7.52
C PRO A 99 -5.86 -7.83 -6.67
N LYS A 100 -4.99 -6.87 -7.04
CA LYS A 100 -3.76 -6.53 -6.30
C LYS A 100 -3.66 -5.05 -5.98
N LEU A 101 -4.71 -4.26 -6.16
CA LEU A 101 -4.68 -2.81 -5.99
C LEU A 101 -5.82 -2.37 -5.08
N ILE A 102 -5.45 -1.76 -3.96
CA ILE A 102 -6.39 -1.11 -3.05
C ILE A 102 -6.24 0.40 -3.15
N ARG A 103 -7.37 1.11 -3.18
CA ARG A 103 -7.45 2.54 -2.90
C ARG A 103 -7.91 2.72 -1.46
N PHE A 104 -7.15 3.46 -0.68
CA PHE A 104 -7.47 3.85 0.69
C PHE A 104 -7.62 5.36 0.72
N GLN A 105 -8.69 5.87 1.33
CA GLN A 105 -8.98 7.29 1.41
C GLN A 105 -9.21 7.70 2.86
N ILE A 106 -8.70 8.87 3.21
CA ILE A 106 -8.99 9.57 4.47
C ILE A 106 -9.72 10.86 4.08
N ILE A 107 -10.97 10.97 4.51
CA ILE A 107 -11.87 12.07 4.17
C ILE A 107 -12.23 12.83 5.43
N GLY A 108 -11.88 14.10 5.47
CA GLY A 108 -12.24 15.05 6.48
C GLY A 108 -13.73 15.36 6.51
N VAL A 109 -14.35 15.32 7.68
CA VAL A 109 -15.69 15.85 7.91
C VAL A 109 -15.53 17.30 8.35
N ASP A 110 -15.90 18.23 7.47
CA ASP A 110 -15.87 19.69 7.67
C ASP A 110 -14.50 20.30 7.98
N ASN A 111 -13.39 19.61 7.64
CA ASN A 111 -12.02 20.10 7.90
C ASN A 111 -11.08 20.10 6.67
N GLY A 112 -11.63 19.88 5.47
CA GLY A 112 -10.88 20.01 4.22
C GLY A 112 -9.91 18.87 3.91
N ILE A 113 -9.77 17.86 4.78
CA ILE A 113 -8.82 16.74 4.56
C ILE A 113 -9.31 15.83 3.42
N PHE A 114 -8.45 15.55 2.44
CA PHE A 114 -8.72 14.52 1.43
C PHE A 114 -7.42 13.88 0.95
N ILE A 115 -7.07 12.74 1.56
CA ILE A 115 -5.86 11.98 1.23
C ILE A 115 -6.25 10.69 0.54
N THR A 116 -5.61 10.37 -0.58
CA THR A 116 -5.77 9.11 -1.29
C THR A 116 -4.44 8.36 -1.38
N CYS A 117 -4.41 7.12 -0.91
CA CYS A 117 -3.29 6.20 -1.04
C CYS A 117 -3.64 5.02 -1.95
N TRP A 118 -2.68 4.58 -2.77
CA TRP A 118 -2.79 3.35 -3.56
C TRP A 118 -1.81 2.30 -3.05
N PHE A 119 -2.31 1.13 -2.72
CA PHE A 119 -1.50 0.01 -2.24
C PHE A 119 -1.51 -1.14 -3.26
N LEU A 120 -0.32 -1.59 -3.65
CA LEU A 120 -0.10 -2.68 -4.59
C LEU A 120 0.39 -3.93 -3.84
N SER A 121 -0.23 -5.08 -4.10
CA SER A 121 0.23 -6.36 -3.56
C SER A 121 1.32 -6.97 -4.44
N ILE A 122 2.54 -7.06 -3.89
CA ILE A 122 3.73 -7.65 -4.52
C ILE A 122 4.16 -8.82 -3.65
N GLN A 123 4.24 -10.03 -4.23
CA GLN A 123 4.59 -11.25 -3.48
C GLN A 123 3.76 -11.41 -2.19
N ASN A 124 2.45 -11.20 -2.31
CA ASN A 124 1.46 -11.31 -1.22
C ASN A 124 1.65 -10.32 -0.06
N LYS A 125 2.40 -9.23 -0.30
CA LYS A 125 2.70 -8.16 0.64
C LYS A 125 2.26 -6.82 0.07
N TRP A 126 1.57 -6.00 0.86
CA TRP A 126 1.13 -4.68 0.45
C TRP A 126 2.30 -3.68 0.47
N HIS A 127 2.31 -2.81 -0.55
CA HIS A 127 3.28 -1.75 -0.71
C HIS A 127 2.58 -0.46 -1.16
N LEU A 128 2.97 0.69 -0.62
CA LEU A 128 2.51 1.99 -1.09
C LEU A 128 3.08 2.26 -2.48
N LYS A 129 2.19 2.53 -3.43
CA LYS A 129 2.49 2.87 -4.83
C LYS A 129 2.25 4.35 -5.13
N GLY A 130 1.30 4.97 -4.44
CA GLY A 130 1.02 6.39 -4.61
C GLY A 130 0.33 7.01 -3.41
N TYR A 131 0.53 8.31 -3.28
CA TYR A 131 -0.01 9.18 -2.24
C TYR A 131 -0.44 10.49 -2.93
N VAL A 132 -1.68 10.90 -2.70
CA VAL A 132 -2.21 12.18 -3.16
C VAL A 132 -2.80 12.88 -1.94
N ASP A 133 -2.39 14.12 -1.73
CA ASP A 133 -3.00 15.03 -0.76
C ASP A 133 -3.70 16.16 -1.54
N ASP A 134 -5.03 16.07 -1.61
CA ASP A 134 -5.90 17.09 -2.20
C ASP A 134 -6.62 17.91 -1.10
N SER A 135 -6.04 17.98 0.11
CA SER A 135 -6.65 18.72 1.23
C SER A 135 -6.69 20.24 0.97
N THR A 136 -7.71 20.93 1.53
CA THR A 136 -7.97 22.37 1.34
C THR A 136 -7.96 23.21 2.61
#